data_AF-A0A665WYR3-F1
#
_entry.id   AF-A0A665WYR3-F1
#
_cell.length_a   1.000
_cell.length_b   1.000
_cell.length_c   1.000
_cell.angle_alpha   90.00
_cell.angle_beta   90.00
_cell.angle_gamma   90.00
#
_symmetry.space_group_name_H-M   'P 1'
#
loop_
_entity.id
_entity.type
_entity.pdbx_description
1 polymer ?
#
loop_
_entity_poly.entity_id
_entity_poly.type
_entity_poly.pdbx_seq_one_letter_code
_entity_poly.pdbx_strand_id
1 'polypeptide(L)'
;MDTVSQRVLEYLIEVEDAAEDVLTTKHQIVDLDSKRNRNREALNALRTEISDSEKVKVCFGNMFIKFPKSKTREMIQKDQDQLEKEINDLRKGLKAKVNHLNEIQGKPELQGYNLSPLTTDEIKAMTSLFNK
;
A
#
# COMPACT_ATOMS: atom_id res chain seq x y z
N MET A 1 -33.98 -24.79 -14.66
CA MET A 1 -33.12 -24.85 -13.46
C MET A 1 -34.04 -24.77 -12.25
N ASP A 2 -33.78 -25.57 -11.22
CA ASP A 2 -34.52 -25.49 -9.96
C ASP A 2 -34.32 -24.10 -9.34
N THR A 3 -35.37 -23.47 -8.81
CA THR A 3 -35.33 -22.07 -8.33
C THR A 3 -34.35 -21.90 -7.17
N VAL A 4 -34.16 -22.96 -6.39
CA VAL A 4 -33.16 -23.04 -5.31
C VAL A 4 -31.74 -23.02 -5.89
N SER A 5 -31.47 -23.79 -6.95
CA SER A 5 -30.15 -23.82 -7.59
C SER A 5 -29.75 -22.46 -8.16
N GLN A 6 -30.71 -21.69 -8.68
CA GLN A 6 -30.44 -20.36 -9.21
C GLN A 6 -30.04 -19.37 -8.11
N ARG A 7 -30.73 -19.38 -6.97
CA ARG A 7 -30.39 -18.54 -5.82
C ARG A 7 -29.02 -18.88 -5.22
N VAL A 8 -28.68 -20.17 -5.15
CA VAL A 8 -27.37 -20.61 -4.68
C VAL A 8 -26.26 -20.14 -5.62
N LEU A 9 -26.50 -20.20 -6.93
CA LEU A 9 -25.53 -19.72 -7.92
C LEU A 9 -25.31 -18.21 -7.81
N GLU A 10 -26.37 -17.42 -7.69
CA GLU A 10 -26.30 -15.96 -7.50
C GLU A 10 -25.49 -15.59 -6.25
N TYR A 11 -25.73 -16.30 -5.13
CA TYR A 11 -24.96 -16.12 -3.91
C TYR A 11 -23.47 -16.44 -4.08
N LEU A 12 -23.15 -17.55 -4.77
CA LEU A 12 -21.74 -17.92 -5.00
C LEU A 12 -21.02 -16.89 -5.86
N ILE A 13 -21.69 -16.33 -6.87
CA ILE A 13 -21.14 -15.25 -7.71
C ILE A 13 -20.82 -14.02 -6.86
N GLU A 14 -21.75 -13.59 -6.00
CA GLU A 14 -21.56 -12.44 -5.12
C GLU A 14 -20.35 -12.63 -4.18
N VAL A 15 -20.21 -13.83 -3.61
CA VAL A 15 -19.06 -14.17 -2.76
C VAL A 15 -17.75 -14.19 -3.56
N GLU A 16 -17.77 -14.72 -4.78
CA GLU A 16 -16.60 -14.80 -5.66
C GLU A 16 -16.12 -13.40 -6.08
N ASP A 17 -17.04 -12.54 -6.52
CA ASP A 17 -16.74 -11.15 -6.89
C ASP A 17 -16.09 -10.39 -5.72
N ALA A 18 -16.66 -10.49 -4.51
CA ALA A 18 -16.11 -9.86 -3.32
C ALA A 18 -14.74 -10.44 -2.93
N ALA A 19 -14.52 -11.74 -3.13
CA ALA A 19 -13.25 -12.40 -2.87
C ALA A 19 -12.16 -11.98 -3.86
N GLU A 20 -12.49 -11.90 -5.15
CA GLU A 20 -11.59 -11.45 -6.21
C GLU A 20 -11.14 -10.00 -5.96
N ASP A 21 -12.04 -9.15 -5.53
CA ASP A 21 -11.76 -7.75 -5.18
C ASP A 21 -10.72 -7.62 -4.05
N VAL A 22 -10.85 -8.46 -3.02
CA VAL A 22 -9.90 -8.53 -1.89
C VAL A 22 -8.54 -9.04 -2.39
N LEU A 23 -8.51 -10.09 -3.19
CA LEU A 23 -7.27 -10.69 -3.71
C LEU A 23 -6.54 -9.73 -4.65
N THR A 24 -7.25 -9.07 -5.55
CA THR A 24 -6.70 -8.08 -6.48
C THR A 24 -6.09 -6.90 -5.74
N THR A 25 -6.80 -6.38 -4.72
CA THR A 25 -6.29 -5.30 -3.87
C THR A 25 -5.01 -5.71 -3.12
N LYS A 26 -4.95 -6.96 -2.62
CA LYS A 26 -3.74 -7.50 -1.97
C LYS A 26 -2.57 -7.62 -2.94
N HIS A 27 -2.80 -8.13 -4.14
CA HIS A 27 -1.75 -8.20 -5.17
C HIS A 27 -1.23 -6.80 -5.54
N GLN A 28 -2.12 -5.84 -5.74
CA GLN A 28 -1.73 -4.45 -6.02
C GLN A 28 -0.84 -3.86 -4.92
N ILE A 29 -1.15 -4.13 -3.65
CA ILE A 29 -0.31 -3.71 -2.52
C ILE A 29 1.10 -4.31 -2.65
N VAL A 30 1.22 -5.61 -2.95
CA VAL A 30 2.52 -6.30 -3.10
C VAL A 30 3.33 -5.72 -4.26
N ASP A 31 2.68 -5.41 -5.38
CA ASP A 31 3.34 -4.82 -6.55
C ASP A 31 3.88 -3.42 -6.27
N LEU A 32 3.08 -2.58 -5.59
CA LEU A 32 3.50 -1.25 -5.17
C LEU A 32 4.61 -1.32 -4.12
N ASP A 33 4.55 -2.27 -3.19
CA ASP A 33 5.60 -2.49 -2.18
C ASP A 33 6.93 -2.87 -2.84
N SER A 34 6.87 -3.71 -3.87
CA SER A 34 8.03 -4.09 -4.67
C SER A 34 8.67 -2.89 -5.37
N LYS A 35 7.86 -1.99 -5.95
CA LYS A 35 8.35 -0.71 -6.53
C LYS A 35 8.96 0.18 -5.45
N ARG A 36 8.31 0.33 -4.29
CA ARG A 36 8.82 1.12 -3.17
C ARG A 36 10.18 0.58 -2.68
N ASN A 37 10.35 -0.74 -2.63
CA ASN A 37 11.61 -1.34 -2.24
C ASN A 37 12.73 -1.03 -3.25
N ARG A 38 12.45 -1.14 -4.55
CA ARG A 38 13.41 -0.74 -5.61
C ARG A 38 13.80 0.74 -5.50
N ASN A 39 12.87 1.62 -5.16
CA ASN A 39 13.18 3.04 -4.93
C ASN A 39 14.12 3.23 -3.73
N ARG A 40 13.92 2.48 -2.63
CA ARG A 40 14.83 2.51 -1.47
C ARG A 40 16.23 2.01 -1.83
N GLU A 41 16.33 0.95 -2.61
CA GLU A 41 17.61 0.43 -3.12
C GLU A 41 18.30 1.48 -4.01
N ALA A 42 17.56 2.12 -4.92
CA ALA A 42 18.08 3.18 -5.77
C ALA A 42 18.57 4.39 -4.97
N LEU A 43 17.80 4.86 -3.97
CA LEU A 43 18.21 5.97 -3.10
C LEU A 43 19.46 5.62 -2.28
N ASN A 44 19.57 4.38 -1.83
CA ASN A 44 20.77 3.90 -1.14
C ASN A 44 21.99 3.91 -2.05
N ALA A 45 21.87 3.37 -3.27
CA ALA A 45 22.95 3.38 -4.26
C ALA A 45 23.37 4.81 -4.62
N LEU A 46 22.42 5.73 -4.85
CA LEU A 46 22.72 7.15 -5.06
C LEU A 46 23.52 7.73 -3.89
N ARG A 47 23.18 7.36 -2.65
CA ARG A 47 23.85 7.88 -1.46
C ARG A 47 25.28 7.34 -1.30
N THR A 48 25.50 6.06 -1.55
CA THR A 48 26.77 5.38 -1.23
C THR A 48 27.76 5.31 -2.38
N GLU A 49 27.27 5.18 -3.62
CA GLU A 49 28.13 4.81 -4.76
C GLU A 49 28.44 5.99 -5.67
N ILE A 50 27.63 7.05 -5.65
CA ILE A 50 27.71 8.15 -6.62
C ILE A 50 28.14 9.44 -5.91
N SER A 51 29.13 10.14 -6.44
CA SER A 51 29.55 11.44 -5.92
C SER A 51 28.52 12.53 -6.23
N ASP A 52 28.52 13.62 -5.47
CA ASP A 52 27.56 14.72 -5.68
C ASP A 52 27.78 15.50 -6.98
N SER A 53 28.97 15.39 -7.58
CA SER A 53 29.31 16.02 -8.86
C SER A 53 28.95 15.17 -10.08
N GLU A 54 28.60 13.89 -9.89
CA GLU A 54 28.34 12.97 -10.99
C GLU A 54 26.87 13.00 -11.46
N LYS A 55 26.68 12.77 -12.77
CA LYS A 55 25.35 12.67 -13.39
C LYS A 55 24.92 11.21 -13.46
N VAL A 56 23.68 10.96 -13.10
CA VAL A 56 23.05 9.63 -13.08
C VAL A 56 22.21 9.45 -14.35
N LYS A 57 22.26 8.25 -14.93
CA LYS A 57 21.36 7.87 -16.03
C LYS A 57 20.07 7.29 -15.45
N VAL A 58 18.93 7.87 -15.79
CA VAL A 58 17.60 7.40 -15.40
C VAL A 58 16.92 6.81 -16.63
N CYS A 59 16.32 5.63 -16.49
CA CYS A 59 15.53 5.01 -17.55
C CYS A 59 14.11 5.61 -17.56
N PHE A 60 13.66 6.07 -18.73
CA PHE A 60 12.31 6.57 -18.96
C PHE A 60 11.73 5.86 -20.18
N GLY A 61 10.89 4.85 -19.96
CA GLY A 61 10.36 4.00 -21.02
C GLY A 61 11.47 3.23 -21.74
N ASN A 62 11.78 3.63 -22.97
CA ASN A 62 12.83 3.04 -23.81
C ASN A 62 14.10 3.91 -23.95
N MET A 63 14.20 5.02 -23.23
CA MET A 63 15.33 5.95 -23.31
C MET A 63 16.03 6.14 -21.96
N PHE A 64 17.32 6.51 -22.01
CA PHE A 64 18.09 6.87 -20.81
C PHE A 64 18.42 8.36 -20.83
N ILE A 65 18.03 9.07 -19.78
CA ILE A 65 18.25 10.51 -19.64
C ILE A 65 19.23 10.75 -18.50
N LYS A 66 20.21 11.64 -18.69
CA LYS A 66 21.18 12.02 -17.66
C LYS A 66 20.65 13.18 -16.83
N PHE A 67 20.57 12.98 -15.52
CA PHE A 67 20.23 14.03 -14.55
C PHE A 67 21.34 14.19 -13.51
N PRO A 68 21.48 15.38 -12.89
CA PRO A 68 22.28 15.51 -11.67
C PRO A 68 21.78 14.57 -10.58
N LYS A 69 22.68 14.09 -9.71
CA LYS A 69 22.33 13.24 -8.57
C LYS A 69 21.24 13.85 -7.68
N SER A 70 21.35 15.15 -7.35
CA SER A 70 20.39 15.86 -6.52
C SER A 70 18.97 15.80 -7.10
N LYS A 71 18.82 16.05 -8.41
CA LYS A 71 17.53 16.00 -9.08
C LYS A 71 16.96 14.59 -9.13
N THR A 72 17.80 13.61 -9.42
CA THR A 72 17.41 12.19 -9.45
C THR A 72 16.91 11.73 -8.08
N ARG A 73 17.61 12.13 -7.00
CA ARG A 73 17.20 11.84 -5.62
C ARG A 73 15.84 12.46 -5.29
N GLU A 74 15.63 13.73 -5.64
CA GLU A 74 14.35 14.41 -5.43
C GLU A 74 13.20 13.69 -6.16
N MET A 75 13.43 13.26 -7.40
CA MET A 75 12.43 12.52 -8.19
C MET A 75 12.05 11.18 -7.56
N ILE A 76 13.04 10.37 -7.16
CA ILE A 76 12.78 9.08 -6.53
C ILE A 76 12.11 9.24 -5.16
N GLN A 77 12.47 10.28 -4.39
CA GLN A 77 11.85 10.56 -3.10
C GLN A 77 10.36 10.91 -3.26
N LYS A 78 10.02 11.77 -4.23
CA LYS A 78 8.62 12.11 -4.53
C LYS A 78 7.80 10.89 -4.94
N ASP A 79 8.39 10.03 -5.77
CA ASP A 79 7.75 8.76 -6.17
C ASP A 79 7.55 7.83 -4.96
N GLN A 80 8.53 7.76 -4.06
CA GLN A 80 8.42 6.98 -2.82
C GLN A 80 7.30 7.49 -1.90
N ASP A 81 7.16 8.80 -1.73
CA ASP A 81 6.11 9.40 -0.89
C ASP A 81 4.71 9.13 -1.49
N GLN A 82 4.58 9.18 -2.83
CA GLN A 82 3.35 8.86 -3.54
C GLN A 82 2.98 7.38 -3.39
N LEU A 83 3.94 6.47 -3.59
CA LEU A 83 3.75 5.03 -3.40
C LEU A 83 3.34 4.71 -1.95
N GLU A 84 3.93 5.38 -0.96
CA GLU A 84 3.56 5.19 0.44
C GLU A 84 2.12 5.60 0.72
N LYS A 85 1.68 6.75 0.17
CA LYS A 85 0.30 7.20 0.27
C LYS A 85 -0.67 6.19 -0.35
N GLU A 86 -0.41 5.76 -1.59
CA GLU A 86 -1.25 4.79 -2.29
C GLU A 86 -1.35 3.45 -1.56
N ILE A 87 -0.23 2.90 -1.07
CA ILE A 87 -0.22 1.66 -0.29
C ILE A 87 -1.05 1.80 0.98
N ASN A 88 -0.93 2.93 1.68
CA ASN A 88 -1.69 3.18 2.90
C ASN A 88 -3.20 3.32 2.61
N ASP A 89 -3.57 3.99 1.53
CA ASP A 89 -4.97 4.12 1.12
C ASP A 89 -5.57 2.77 0.70
N LEU A 90 -4.82 1.95 -0.04
CA LEU A 90 -5.22 0.57 -0.37
C LEU A 90 -5.38 -0.30 0.87
N ARG A 91 -4.47 -0.20 1.86
CA ARG A 91 -4.58 -0.94 3.12
C ARG A 91 -5.81 -0.53 3.93
N LYS A 92 -6.16 0.76 3.95
CA LYS A 92 -7.39 1.25 4.59
C LYS A 92 -8.62 0.70 3.88
N GLY A 93 -8.67 0.80 2.55
CA GLY A 93 -9.78 0.28 1.74
C GLY A 93 -9.94 -1.24 1.83
N LEU A 94 -8.84 -1.98 1.92
CA LEU A 94 -8.84 -3.44 2.05
C LEU A 94 -9.61 -3.91 3.29
N LYS A 95 -9.56 -3.18 4.41
CA LYS A 95 -10.31 -3.53 5.62
C LYS A 95 -11.82 -3.55 5.37
N ALA A 96 -12.33 -2.54 4.68
CA ALA A 96 -13.73 -2.45 4.31
C ALA A 96 -14.15 -3.59 3.37
N LYS A 97 -13.32 -3.88 2.35
CA LYS A 97 -13.57 -5.00 1.42
C LYS A 97 -13.60 -6.36 2.11
N VAL A 98 -12.67 -6.60 3.04
CA VAL A 98 -12.65 -7.87 3.80
C VAL A 98 -13.85 -7.99 4.75
N ASN A 99 -14.27 -6.89 5.37
CA ASN A 99 -15.48 -6.91 6.19
C ASN A 99 -16.73 -7.22 5.36
N HIS A 100 -16.85 -6.63 4.17
CA HIS A 100 -17.94 -6.93 3.25
C HIS A 100 -17.96 -8.42 2.84
N LEU A 101 -16.79 -8.99 2.50
CA LEU A 101 -16.67 -10.42 2.22
C LEU A 101 -17.09 -11.30 3.43
N ASN A 102 -16.69 -10.91 4.65
CA ASN A 102 -17.09 -11.63 5.86
C ASN A 102 -18.60 -11.57 6.08
N GLU A 103 -19.23 -10.41 5.86
CA GLU A 103 -20.66 -10.21 5.98
C GLU A 103 -21.45 -11.14 5.05
N ILE A 104 -21.10 -11.18 3.76
CA ILE A 104 -21.76 -12.06 2.78
C ILE A 104 -21.52 -13.54 3.13
N GLN A 105 -20.36 -13.88 3.69
CA GLN A 105 -20.06 -15.25 4.14
C GLN A 105 -20.67 -15.62 5.52
N GLY A 106 -21.38 -14.70 6.18
CA GLY A 106 -21.94 -14.92 7.52
C GLY A 106 -20.87 -15.06 8.61
N LYS A 107 -19.67 -14.54 8.38
CA LYS A 107 -18.56 -14.50 9.34
C LYS A 107 -18.62 -13.22 10.17
N PRO A 108 -18.09 -13.25 11.41
CA PRO A 108 -18.01 -12.04 12.21
C PRO A 108 -17.10 -10.98 11.56
N GLU A 109 -17.42 -9.71 11.81
CA GLU A 109 -16.58 -8.59 11.39
C GLU A 109 -15.19 -8.63 12.03
N LEU A 110 -14.21 -8.02 11.36
CA LEU A 110 -12.85 -7.89 11.87
C LEU A 110 -12.78 -6.95 13.07
N GLN A 111 -12.73 -7.52 14.28
CA GLN A 111 -12.55 -6.76 15.52
C GLN A 111 -11.09 -6.31 15.72
N GLY A 112 -10.88 -5.06 16.15
CA GLY A 112 -9.56 -4.53 16.48
C GLY A 112 -8.69 -4.10 15.28
N TYR A 113 -9.13 -4.34 14.04
CA TYR A 113 -8.39 -3.95 12.84
C TYR A 113 -8.55 -2.47 12.48
N ASN A 114 -9.48 -1.74 13.09
CA ASN A 114 -9.70 -0.31 12.88
C ASN A 114 -8.89 0.60 13.82
N LEU A 115 -7.91 0.05 14.52
CA LEU A 115 -7.02 0.84 15.38
C LEU A 115 -5.88 1.45 14.55
N SER A 116 -5.55 2.70 14.86
CA SER A 116 -4.35 3.38 14.38
C SER A 116 -3.34 3.46 15.52
N PRO A 117 -2.04 3.33 15.24
CA PRO A 117 -1.02 3.56 16.26
C PRO A 117 -1.09 5.01 16.72
N LEU A 118 -0.82 5.24 18.01
CA LEU A 118 -0.69 6.58 18.56
C LEU A 118 0.48 7.30 17.88
N THR A 119 0.25 8.55 17.51
CA THR A 119 1.27 9.47 17.03
C THR A 119 2.27 9.81 18.14
N THR A 120 3.46 10.27 17.77
CA THR A 120 4.49 10.66 18.74
C THR A 120 3.99 11.76 19.68
N ASP A 121 3.14 12.65 19.20
CA ASP A 121 2.59 13.75 20.01
C ASP A 121 1.50 13.24 20.97
N GLU A 122 0.65 12.31 20.55
CA GLU A 122 -0.31 11.63 21.43
C GLU A 122 0.39 10.84 22.52
N ILE A 123 1.49 10.14 22.19
CA ILE A 123 2.31 9.41 23.18
C ILE A 123 2.89 10.39 24.19
N LYS A 124 3.51 11.51 23.75
CA LYS A 124 4.06 12.53 24.66
C LYS A 124 2.99 13.11 25.58
N ALA A 125 1.80 13.40 25.04
CA ALA A 125 0.68 13.91 25.82
C ALA A 125 0.25 12.90 26.89
N MET A 126 0.12 11.61 26.54
CA MET A 126 -0.17 10.56 27.53
C MET A 126 0.91 10.48 28.62
N THR A 127 2.19 10.42 28.26
CA THR A 127 3.28 10.34 29.24
C THR A 127 3.29 11.54 30.20
N SER A 128 2.94 12.74 29.70
CA SER A 128 2.80 13.94 30.55
C SER A 128 1.63 13.88 31.54
N LEU A 129 0.55 13.15 31.19
CA LEU A 129 -0.59 12.93 32.07
C LEU A 129 -0.33 11.87 33.13
N PHE A 130 0.44 10.81 32.81
CA PHE A 130 0.75 9.72 33.73
C PHE A 130 1.92 10.00 34.68
N ASN A 131 2.82 10.93 34.35
CA ASN A 131 3.95 11.32 35.21
C ASN A 131 3.59 12.44 36.21
N LYS A 132 2.37 12.42 36.74
CA LYS A 132 1.87 13.37 37.74
C LYS A 132 1.80 12.76 39.12
#